data_AF-G3PNL2-F1
#
_entry.id   AF-G3PNL2-F1
#
_cell.length_a   1.000
_cell.length_b   1.000
_cell.length_c   1.000
_cell.angle_alpha   90.00
_cell.angle_beta   90.00
_cell.angle_gamma   90.00
#
_symmetry.space_group_name_H-M   'P 1'
#
loop_
_entity.id
_entity.type
_entity.pdbx_description
1 polymer ?
#
loop_
_entity_poly.entity_id
_entity_poly.type
_entity_poly.pdbx_seq_one_letter_code
_entity_poly.pdbx_strand_id
1 'polypeptide(L)'
;MSDQAAFDTNVVTMTRFVMEEGRKAKGTGELTTLLNSLCTAVKAISSAVRKAGIAHLYGIAGGTNVTGDQVKKLDILSNDLIINMIKSSFTSCMLVSEENEKAIIIEPETRGKYIVCFDPLDGSSNIDCLVSIGTIFAIYKKYTDDEPCEKDALQPGRTLVAAGYALYGSATMMVISTGQGVNGFMLDPAIGEFILVDRDVKIKTRGKIYSLNEGYAMHFDPAVTEYLQKKKFPQDGSAPYGARYVGSMVSDVHRTIAYGGIFMYPANEKSPKGKLRLLYECNPIAFLVEQAGGVATTGTQRVLDVQPEGLHQRVPFVVGSPDDVNEYLTFVRKHQ
;
A
#
# COMPACT_ATOMS: atom_id res chain seq x y z
N MET A 1 -10.12 -18.35 -38.48
CA MET A 1 -10.61 -19.55 -37.79
C MET A 1 -10.38 -19.29 -36.31
N SER A 2 -11.48 -19.24 -35.55
CA SER A 2 -11.53 -18.78 -34.17
C SER A 2 -11.05 -19.86 -33.21
N ASP A 3 -9.93 -19.63 -32.52
CA ASP A 3 -9.67 -20.27 -31.23
C ASP A 3 -10.57 -19.59 -30.18
N GLN A 4 -11.85 -19.97 -30.19
CA GLN A 4 -12.74 -19.71 -29.06
C GLN A 4 -12.43 -20.80 -28.03
N ALA A 5 -11.62 -20.45 -27.03
CA ALA A 5 -11.49 -21.28 -25.84
C ALA A 5 -12.89 -21.57 -25.27
N ALA A 6 -13.15 -22.83 -24.93
CA ALA A 6 -14.39 -23.25 -24.28
C ALA A 6 -14.63 -22.42 -23.00
N PHE A 7 -15.90 -22.15 -22.67
CA PHE A 7 -16.28 -21.43 -21.45
C PHE A 7 -15.58 -22.03 -20.22
N ASP A 8 -14.65 -21.29 -19.61
CA ASP A 8 -13.97 -21.70 -18.39
C ASP A 8 -14.75 -21.20 -17.17
N THR A 9 -15.46 -22.12 -16.51
CA THR A 9 -16.19 -21.85 -15.27
C THR A 9 -15.33 -21.99 -14.02
N ASN A 10 -14.03 -22.29 -14.15
CA ASN A 10 -13.11 -22.49 -13.03
C ASN A 10 -12.58 -21.14 -12.49
N VAL A 11 -13.44 -20.41 -11.79
CA VAL A 11 -13.09 -19.12 -11.21
C VAL A 11 -12.21 -19.30 -9.96
N VAL A 12 -11.18 -18.48 -9.83
CA VAL A 12 -10.29 -18.45 -8.65
C VAL A 12 -10.63 -17.25 -7.79
N THR A 13 -11.32 -17.48 -6.66
CA THR A 13 -11.53 -16.44 -5.66
C THR A 13 -10.26 -16.21 -4.83
N MET A 14 -10.15 -15.05 -4.18
CA MET A 14 -9.05 -14.76 -3.27
C MET A 14 -9.01 -15.75 -2.10
N THR A 15 -10.16 -16.12 -1.54
CA THR A 15 -10.23 -17.15 -0.49
C THR A 15 -9.68 -18.48 -0.97
N ARG A 16 -10.09 -18.93 -2.17
CA ARG A 16 -9.54 -20.17 -2.76
C ARG A 16 -8.03 -20.07 -2.97
N PHE A 17 -7.56 -18.97 -3.54
CA PHE A 17 -6.13 -18.73 -3.79
C PHE A 17 -5.32 -18.81 -2.50
N VAL A 18 -5.72 -18.06 -1.47
CA VAL A 18 -5.00 -18.01 -0.18
C VAL A 18 -5.06 -19.36 0.55
N MET A 19 -6.15 -20.12 0.43
CA MET A 19 -6.24 -21.48 0.95
C MET A 19 -5.28 -22.43 0.23
N GLU A 20 -5.20 -22.38 -1.10
CA GLU A 20 -4.29 -23.22 -1.89
C GLU A 20 -2.82 -22.88 -1.57
N GLU A 21 -2.47 -21.59 -1.48
CA GLU A 21 -1.13 -21.15 -1.09
C GLU A 21 -0.78 -21.53 0.36
N GLY A 22 -1.72 -21.37 1.29
CA GLY A 22 -1.53 -21.80 2.69
C GLY A 22 -1.27 -23.30 2.82
N ARG A 23 -1.92 -24.13 1.99
CA ARG A 23 -1.68 -25.58 1.94
C ARG A 23 -0.29 -25.91 1.39
N LYS A 24 0.15 -25.23 0.33
CA LYS A 24 1.52 -25.40 -0.21
C LYS A 24 2.58 -25.02 0.82
N ALA A 25 2.35 -23.93 1.57
CA ALA A 25 3.22 -23.47 2.64
C ALA A 25 3.17 -24.33 3.91
N LYS A 26 2.28 -25.34 3.98
CA LYS A 26 2.02 -26.17 5.18
C LYS A 26 1.72 -25.32 6.43
N GLY A 27 1.03 -24.19 6.24
CA GLY A 27 0.68 -23.26 7.32
C GLY A 27 -0.48 -23.78 8.18
N THR A 28 -0.64 -23.18 9.37
CA THR A 28 -1.75 -23.50 10.30
C THR A 28 -3.12 -22.98 9.83
N GLY A 29 -3.15 -22.16 8.78
CA GLY A 29 -4.36 -21.48 8.28
C GLY A 29 -4.60 -20.10 8.89
N GLU A 30 -3.86 -19.69 9.93
CA GLU A 30 -4.06 -18.38 10.57
C GLU A 30 -3.87 -17.20 9.60
N LEU A 31 -2.88 -17.25 8.69
CA LEU A 31 -2.72 -16.17 7.69
C LEU A 31 -3.93 -16.13 6.73
N THR A 32 -4.47 -17.29 6.39
CA THR A 32 -5.67 -17.41 5.55
C THR A 32 -6.88 -16.79 6.22
N THR A 33 -7.09 -17.07 7.51
CA THR A 33 -8.15 -16.45 8.31
C THR A 33 -7.97 -14.93 8.39
N LEU A 34 -6.74 -14.45 8.64
CA LEU A 34 -6.43 -13.02 8.69
C LEU A 34 -6.78 -12.31 7.37
N LEU A 35 -6.33 -12.86 6.24
CA LEU A 35 -6.59 -12.29 4.92
C LEU A 35 -8.08 -12.32 4.56
N ASN A 36 -8.83 -13.34 4.98
CA ASN A 36 -10.29 -13.38 4.81
C ASN A 36 -11.01 -12.32 5.68
N SER A 37 -10.56 -12.09 6.90
CA SER A 37 -11.06 -10.99 7.75
C SER A 37 -10.80 -9.63 7.11
N LEU A 38 -9.60 -9.42 6.57
CA LEU A 38 -9.27 -8.20 5.80
C LEU A 38 -10.16 -8.05 4.57
N CYS A 39 -10.42 -9.12 3.80
CA CYS A 39 -11.35 -9.07 2.66
C CYS A 39 -12.75 -8.61 3.08
N THR A 40 -13.23 -9.05 4.24
CA THR A 40 -14.52 -8.65 4.77
C THR A 40 -14.55 -7.17 5.13
N ALA A 41 -13.51 -6.67 5.82
CA ALA A 41 -13.37 -5.24 6.11
C ALA A 41 -13.33 -4.41 4.83
N VAL A 42 -12.53 -4.81 3.84
CA VAL A 42 -12.40 -4.11 2.54
C VAL A 42 -13.74 -4.07 1.80
N LYS A 43 -14.55 -5.15 1.81
CA LYS A 43 -15.89 -5.15 1.21
C LYS A 43 -16.82 -4.15 1.91
N ALA A 44 -16.78 -4.10 3.24
CA ALA A 44 -17.59 -3.16 4.02
C ALA A 44 -17.18 -1.70 3.74
N ILE A 45 -15.89 -1.40 3.73
CA ILE A 45 -15.35 -0.07 3.40
C ILE A 45 -15.71 0.30 1.96
N SER A 46 -15.48 -0.60 1.01
CA SER A 46 -15.85 -0.45 -0.40
C SER A 46 -17.33 -0.06 -0.58
N SER A 47 -18.24 -0.72 0.15
CA SER A 47 -19.67 -0.40 0.17
C SER A 47 -19.96 0.98 0.77
N ALA A 48 -19.28 1.36 1.86
CA ALA A 48 -19.42 2.66 2.50
C ALA A 48 -18.93 3.80 1.60
N VAL A 49 -17.75 3.66 1.00
CA VAL A 49 -17.14 4.64 0.09
C VAL A 49 -18.07 4.95 -1.09
N ARG A 50 -18.66 3.91 -1.71
CA ARG A 50 -19.55 4.06 -2.89
C ARG A 50 -20.85 4.80 -2.62
N LYS A 51 -21.25 4.93 -1.35
CA LYS A 51 -22.48 5.62 -0.93
C LYS A 51 -22.23 6.71 0.09
N ALA A 52 -20.98 7.17 0.23
CA ALA A 52 -20.56 8.05 1.31
C ALA A 52 -21.35 9.37 1.33
N GLY A 53 -21.61 9.97 0.17
CA GLY A 53 -22.44 11.18 0.06
C GLY A 53 -23.90 10.97 0.46
N ILE A 54 -24.47 9.80 0.15
CA ILE A 54 -25.86 9.44 0.50
C ILE A 54 -25.97 9.15 2.00
N ALA A 55 -24.96 8.50 2.57
CA ALA A 55 -24.91 8.13 3.99
C ALA A 55 -24.36 9.26 4.90
N HIS A 56 -24.17 10.47 4.37
CA HIS A 56 -23.60 11.62 5.09
C HIS A 56 -22.26 11.34 5.80
N LEU A 57 -21.44 10.50 5.16
CA LEU A 57 -20.11 10.08 5.62
C LEU A 57 -19.00 11.06 5.17
N TYR A 58 -19.35 12.10 4.41
CA TYR A 58 -18.41 13.18 4.10
C TYR A 58 -18.22 14.14 5.27
N GLY A 59 -17.07 14.83 5.21
CA GLY A 59 -16.68 15.83 6.18
C GLY A 59 -15.91 15.29 7.39
N ILE A 60 -15.53 16.25 8.22
CA ILE A 60 -14.66 16.07 9.38
C ILE A 60 -15.46 15.41 10.51
N ALA A 61 -14.87 14.41 11.17
CA ALA A 61 -15.46 13.77 12.35
C ALA A 61 -15.25 14.58 13.64
N GLY A 62 -14.32 15.54 13.60
CA GLY A 62 -13.82 16.29 14.74
C GLY A 62 -12.55 15.63 15.27
N GLY A 63 -11.46 16.39 15.35
CA GLY A 63 -10.14 15.91 15.81
C GLY A 63 -9.04 16.00 14.76
N THR A 64 -7.81 15.83 15.23
CA THR A 64 -6.58 15.76 14.42
C THR A 64 -5.86 14.47 14.82
N ASN A 65 -5.45 13.64 13.85
CA ASN A 65 -4.72 12.42 14.16
C ASN A 65 -3.27 12.75 14.61
N VAL A 66 -2.53 11.73 15.05
CA VAL A 66 -1.18 11.87 15.65
C VAL A 66 -0.14 12.42 14.68
N THR A 67 -0.49 12.45 13.40
CA THR A 67 0.36 12.91 12.32
C THR A 67 -0.02 14.29 11.79
N GLY A 68 -1.05 14.92 12.36
CA GLY A 68 -1.48 16.28 12.06
C GLY A 68 -2.58 16.40 11.01
N ASP A 69 -3.10 15.28 10.50
CA ASP A 69 -4.16 15.27 9.47
C ASP A 69 -5.55 15.38 10.14
N GLN A 70 -6.49 16.09 9.49
CA GLN A 70 -7.86 16.23 9.98
C GLN A 70 -8.65 14.94 9.74
N VAL A 71 -9.18 14.36 10.82
CA VAL A 71 -9.87 13.06 10.76
C VAL A 71 -11.24 13.20 10.10
N LYS A 72 -11.47 12.44 9.02
CA LYS A 72 -12.77 12.35 8.34
C LYS A 72 -13.59 11.20 8.92
N LYS A 73 -14.92 11.26 8.76
CA LYS A 73 -15.82 10.21 9.29
C LYS A 73 -15.54 8.84 8.68
N LEU A 74 -15.14 8.79 7.41
CA LEU A 74 -14.75 7.54 6.76
C LEU A 74 -13.43 6.97 7.31
N ASP A 75 -12.52 7.80 7.82
CA ASP A 75 -11.28 7.33 8.46
C ASP A 75 -11.63 6.56 9.74
N ILE A 76 -12.51 7.12 10.58
CA ILE A 76 -13.01 6.43 11.79
C ILE A 76 -13.71 5.12 11.45
N LEU A 77 -14.64 5.16 10.48
CA LEU A 77 -15.40 3.97 10.09
C LEU A 77 -14.49 2.85 9.58
N SER A 78 -13.54 3.19 8.71
CA SER A 78 -12.61 2.21 8.12
C SER A 78 -11.66 1.65 9.18
N ASN A 79 -11.15 2.50 10.09
CA ASN A 79 -10.32 2.07 11.20
C ASN A 79 -11.05 1.07 12.11
N ASP A 80 -12.26 1.40 12.54
CA ASP A 80 -13.08 0.54 13.40
C ASP A 80 -13.41 -0.80 12.72
N LEU A 81 -13.75 -0.78 11.43
CA LEU A 81 -14.03 -2.00 10.66
C LEU A 81 -12.81 -2.92 10.60
N ILE A 82 -11.62 -2.38 10.32
CA ILE A 82 -10.40 -3.18 10.23
C ILE A 82 -10.01 -3.74 11.60
N ILE A 83 -10.02 -2.91 12.65
CA ILE A 83 -9.69 -3.34 14.02
C ILE A 83 -10.61 -4.49 14.44
N ASN A 84 -11.92 -4.32 14.28
CA ASN A 84 -12.90 -5.32 14.72
C ASN A 84 -12.79 -6.64 13.92
N MET A 85 -12.59 -6.56 12.60
CA MET A 85 -12.44 -7.76 11.76
C MET A 85 -11.14 -8.52 12.06
N ILE A 86 -10.05 -7.81 12.35
CA ILE A 86 -8.78 -8.46 12.70
C ILE A 86 -8.84 -9.04 14.12
N LYS A 87 -9.36 -8.30 15.11
CA LYS A 87 -9.50 -8.82 16.49
C LYS A 87 -10.33 -10.11 16.53
N SER A 88 -11.46 -10.13 15.82
CA SER A 88 -12.34 -11.30 15.75
C SER A 88 -11.79 -12.45 14.91
N SER A 89 -10.64 -12.28 14.24
CA SER A 89 -10.00 -13.34 13.46
C SER A 89 -9.23 -14.35 14.31
N PHE A 90 -8.85 -14.01 15.55
CA PHE A 90 -7.96 -14.81 16.42
C PHE A 90 -6.54 -15.02 15.86
N THR A 91 -6.07 -14.15 14.96
CA THR A 91 -4.80 -14.36 14.23
C THR A 91 -3.71 -13.35 14.57
N SER A 92 -4.07 -12.22 15.17
CA SER A 92 -3.13 -11.13 15.45
C SER A 92 -2.93 -10.91 16.94
N CYS A 93 -1.76 -10.44 17.34
CA CYS A 93 -1.46 -10.00 18.69
C CYS A 93 -1.41 -8.48 18.83
N MET A 94 -1.21 -7.76 17.73
CA MET A 94 -0.98 -6.33 17.75
C MET A 94 -1.43 -5.68 16.45
N LEU A 95 -1.99 -4.49 16.56
CA LEU A 95 -2.37 -3.64 15.44
C LEU A 95 -1.69 -2.27 15.55
N VAL A 96 -1.23 -1.74 14.42
CA VAL A 96 -0.72 -0.38 14.29
C VAL A 96 -1.51 0.31 13.19
N SER A 97 -2.24 1.36 13.52
CA SER A 97 -3.05 2.11 12.56
C SER A 97 -2.48 3.52 12.39
N GLU A 98 -2.66 4.12 11.22
CA GLU A 98 -2.45 5.57 11.06
C GLU A 98 -3.29 6.38 12.07
N GLU A 99 -4.50 5.92 12.36
CA GLU A 99 -5.50 6.66 13.14
C GLU A 99 -5.35 6.47 14.67
N ASN A 100 -4.38 5.68 15.12
CA ASN A 100 -4.16 5.40 16.54
C ASN A 100 -2.72 5.71 16.95
N GLU A 101 -2.55 6.54 18.00
CA GLU A 101 -1.23 6.97 18.51
C GLU A 101 -0.35 5.82 19.01
N LYS A 102 -0.99 4.82 19.60
CA LYS A 102 -0.33 3.70 20.26
C LYS A 102 -0.73 2.42 19.55
N ALA A 103 0.14 1.41 19.64
CA ALA A 103 -0.23 0.10 19.15
C ALA A 103 -1.40 -0.45 19.97
N ILE A 104 -2.33 -1.12 19.29
CA ILE A 104 -3.45 -1.80 19.95
C ILE A 104 -3.00 -3.23 20.23
N ILE A 105 -2.78 -3.53 21.51
CA ILE A 105 -2.46 -4.88 21.98
C ILE A 105 -3.76 -5.69 22.06
N ILE A 106 -3.79 -6.85 21.42
CA ILE A 106 -4.96 -7.74 21.42
C ILE A 106 -4.97 -8.54 22.72
N GLU A 107 -6.17 -8.66 23.28
CA GLU A 107 -6.47 -9.35 24.52
C GLU A 107 -6.05 -10.84 24.42
N PRO A 108 -5.52 -11.46 25.48
CA PRO A 108 -4.99 -12.83 25.43
C PRO A 108 -5.96 -13.88 24.84
N GLU A 109 -7.26 -13.71 25.05
CA GLU A 109 -8.31 -14.65 24.64
C GLU A 109 -8.56 -14.67 23.12
N THR A 110 -8.24 -13.57 22.44
CA THR A 110 -8.44 -13.39 20.99
C THR A 110 -7.12 -13.26 20.23
N ARG A 111 -6.01 -13.60 20.88
CA ARG A 111 -4.66 -13.36 20.39
C ARG A 111 -4.20 -14.44 19.40
N GLY A 112 -3.58 -14.01 18.31
CA GLY A 112 -2.76 -14.87 17.44
C GLY A 112 -1.32 -14.36 17.30
N LYS A 113 -0.61 -14.77 16.25
CA LYS A 113 0.84 -14.53 16.10
C LYS A 113 1.27 -13.40 15.16
N TYR A 114 0.32 -12.73 14.51
CA TYR A 114 0.61 -11.68 13.54
C TYR A 114 0.54 -10.28 14.13
N ILE A 115 1.33 -9.38 13.57
CA ILE A 115 1.29 -7.95 13.82
C ILE A 115 0.83 -7.30 12.51
N VAL A 116 -0.21 -6.48 12.57
CA VAL A 116 -0.79 -5.86 11.37
C VAL A 116 -0.64 -4.35 11.46
N CYS A 117 0.14 -3.78 10.54
CA CYS A 117 0.25 -2.34 10.35
C CYS A 117 -0.63 -1.93 9.18
N PHE A 118 -1.50 -0.93 9.31
CA PHE A 118 -2.39 -0.53 8.24
C PHE A 118 -2.70 0.96 8.21
N ASP A 119 -2.93 1.45 6.99
CA ASP A 119 -3.60 2.71 6.72
C ASP A 119 -5.05 2.36 6.34
N PRO A 120 -6.03 2.69 7.19
CA PRO A 120 -7.40 2.30 6.95
C PRO A 120 -8.00 3.00 5.72
N LEU A 121 -7.56 4.22 5.40
CA LEU A 121 -8.09 5.01 4.28
C LEU A 121 -7.07 6.00 3.68
N ASP A 122 -6.14 5.50 2.88
CA ASP A 122 -5.18 6.30 2.11
C ASP A 122 -5.89 7.22 1.11
N GLY A 123 -5.39 8.46 1.02
CA GLY A 123 -5.94 9.49 0.17
C GLY A 123 -7.19 10.15 0.78
N SER A 124 -7.32 10.18 2.10
CA SER A 124 -8.47 10.80 2.79
C SER A 124 -8.76 12.23 2.33
N SER A 125 -7.72 13.02 2.00
CA SER A 125 -7.86 14.36 1.41
C SER A 125 -8.71 14.41 0.13
N ASN A 126 -8.73 13.32 -0.64
CA ASN A 126 -9.39 13.15 -1.92
C ASN A 126 -10.83 12.58 -1.84
N ILE A 127 -11.32 12.29 -0.64
CA ILE A 127 -12.68 11.76 -0.43
C ILE A 127 -13.77 12.68 -0.99
N ASP A 128 -13.73 13.96 -0.64
CA ASP A 128 -14.83 14.88 -0.94
C ASP A 128 -14.91 15.24 -2.43
N CYS A 129 -13.82 15.05 -3.17
CA CYS A 129 -13.76 15.23 -4.63
C CYS A 129 -13.92 13.92 -5.42
N LEU A 130 -14.29 12.81 -4.76
CA LEU A 130 -14.57 11.51 -5.38
C LEU A 130 -13.40 10.92 -6.17
N VAL A 131 -12.18 11.31 -5.83
CA VAL A 131 -10.97 10.71 -6.41
C VAL A 131 -10.72 9.36 -5.75
N SER A 132 -10.00 8.48 -6.44
CA SER A 132 -9.69 7.14 -5.95
C SER A 132 -8.87 7.17 -4.66
N ILE A 133 -9.31 6.39 -3.68
CA ILE A 133 -8.72 6.20 -2.33
C ILE A 133 -8.48 4.70 -2.09
N GLY A 134 -7.94 4.31 -0.94
CA GLY A 134 -7.64 2.89 -0.68
C GLY A 134 -7.37 2.55 0.77
N THR A 135 -7.06 1.28 1.02
CA THR A 135 -6.61 0.78 2.33
C THR A 135 -5.28 0.10 2.10
N ILE A 136 -4.28 0.31 2.94
CA ILE A 136 -2.95 -0.31 2.81
C ILE A 136 -2.69 -1.15 4.06
N PHE A 137 -2.09 -2.33 3.91
CA PHE A 137 -1.77 -3.17 5.06
C PHE A 137 -0.47 -3.96 4.88
N ALA A 138 0.20 -4.20 6.00
CA ALA A 138 1.44 -4.92 6.13
C ALA A 138 1.31 -5.91 7.29
N ILE A 139 1.71 -7.16 7.08
CA ILE A 139 1.59 -8.25 8.05
C ILE A 139 2.99 -8.76 8.37
N TYR A 140 3.36 -8.64 9.65
CA TYR A 140 4.57 -9.20 10.23
C TYR A 140 4.22 -10.39 11.13
N LYS A 141 5.20 -11.24 11.40
CA LYS A 141 5.08 -12.28 12.42
C LYS A 141 5.79 -11.79 13.69
N LYS A 142 5.17 -12.01 14.86
CA LYS A 142 5.86 -11.81 16.14
C LYS A 142 6.95 -12.88 16.31
N TYR A 143 8.16 -12.47 16.70
CA TYR A 143 9.31 -13.37 16.84
C TYR A 143 9.67 -13.70 18.29
N THR A 144 9.21 -12.90 19.25
CA THR A 144 9.45 -13.08 20.68
C THR A 144 8.33 -13.92 21.30
N ASP A 145 8.62 -14.63 22.39
CA ASP A 145 7.61 -15.35 23.18
C ASP A 145 7.02 -14.48 24.32
N ASP A 146 7.59 -13.30 24.57
CA ASP A 146 7.15 -12.34 25.60
C ASP A 146 5.75 -11.78 25.32
N GLU A 147 5.17 -11.04 26.28
CA GLU A 147 3.93 -10.29 26.02
C GLU A 147 4.12 -9.28 24.86
N PRO A 148 3.15 -9.16 23.93
CA PRO A 148 3.26 -8.22 22.82
C PRO A 148 3.45 -6.77 23.31
N CYS A 149 4.45 -6.09 22.76
CA CYS A 149 4.73 -4.68 23.07
C CYS A 149 5.09 -3.90 21.80
N GLU A 150 4.97 -2.57 21.80
CA GLU A 150 5.12 -1.75 20.58
C GLU A 150 6.43 -1.99 19.81
N LYS A 151 7.49 -2.40 20.51
CA LYS A 151 8.78 -2.76 19.91
C LYS A 151 8.68 -3.93 18.93
N ASP A 152 7.74 -4.85 19.13
CA ASP A 152 7.52 -5.98 18.23
C ASP A 152 7.04 -5.52 16.84
N ALA A 153 6.42 -4.34 16.72
CA ALA A 153 6.03 -3.75 15.43
C ALA A 153 7.18 -3.00 14.74
N LEU A 154 8.27 -2.70 15.44
CA LEU A 154 9.43 -1.98 14.91
C LEU A 154 10.36 -2.94 14.16
N GLN A 155 9.83 -3.61 13.14
CA GLN A 155 10.57 -4.53 12.29
C GLN A 155 10.82 -3.90 10.91
N PRO A 156 11.99 -4.17 10.29
CA PRO A 156 12.25 -3.69 8.95
C PRO A 156 11.33 -4.38 7.94
N GLY A 157 10.90 -3.67 6.89
CA GLY A 157 9.90 -4.17 5.94
C GLY A 157 10.28 -5.50 5.26
N ARG A 158 11.56 -5.85 5.21
CA ARG A 158 12.04 -7.15 4.70
C ARG A 158 11.53 -8.37 5.49
N THR A 159 11.01 -8.20 6.70
CA THR A 159 10.45 -9.30 7.51
C THR A 159 8.93 -9.49 7.31
N LEU A 160 8.31 -8.70 6.43
CA LEU A 160 6.91 -8.87 6.06
C LEU A 160 6.65 -10.28 5.54
N VAL A 161 5.60 -10.92 6.06
CA VAL A 161 5.13 -12.23 5.59
C VAL A 161 4.04 -12.08 4.53
N ALA A 162 3.31 -10.96 4.57
CA ALA A 162 2.37 -10.57 3.54
C ALA A 162 2.15 -9.06 3.58
N ALA A 163 1.80 -8.48 2.44
CA ALA A 163 1.37 -7.09 2.34
C ALA A 163 0.37 -6.95 1.20
N GLY A 164 -0.37 -5.85 1.23
CA GLY A 164 -1.34 -5.57 0.20
C GLY A 164 -1.94 -4.18 0.30
N TYR A 165 -2.79 -3.89 -0.66
CA TYR A 165 -3.67 -2.75 -0.60
C TYR A 165 -5.00 -3.07 -1.30
N ALA A 166 -6.05 -2.39 -0.86
CA ALA A 166 -7.31 -2.28 -1.57
C ALA A 166 -7.39 -0.91 -2.24
N LEU A 167 -7.68 -0.88 -3.54
CA LEU A 167 -7.98 0.32 -4.30
C LEU A 167 -9.49 0.47 -4.43
N TYR A 168 -10.03 1.59 -3.99
CA TYR A 168 -11.43 2.00 -4.19
C TYR A 168 -11.51 3.00 -5.35
N GLY A 169 -11.25 2.50 -6.57
CA GLY A 169 -11.29 3.27 -7.80
C GLY A 169 -12.60 3.11 -8.56
N SER A 170 -12.52 3.17 -9.89
CA SER A 170 -13.65 2.85 -10.78
C SER A 170 -14.18 1.42 -10.57
N ALA A 171 -13.28 0.50 -10.22
CA ALA A 171 -13.58 -0.81 -9.65
C ALA A 171 -12.84 -0.94 -8.30
N THR A 172 -13.26 -1.91 -7.48
CA THR A 172 -12.48 -2.26 -6.28
C THR A 172 -11.56 -3.42 -6.57
N MET A 173 -10.27 -3.21 -6.28
CA MET A 173 -9.23 -4.19 -6.50
C MET A 173 -8.46 -4.41 -5.20
N MET A 174 -8.18 -5.66 -4.87
CA MET A 174 -7.31 -6.08 -3.78
C MET A 174 -6.04 -6.63 -4.40
N VAL A 175 -4.90 -6.00 -4.12
CA VAL A 175 -3.58 -6.43 -4.60
C VAL A 175 -2.79 -6.96 -3.41
N ILE A 176 -2.29 -8.18 -3.50
CA ILE A 176 -1.58 -8.83 -2.39
C ILE A 176 -0.30 -9.53 -2.85
N SER A 177 0.62 -9.69 -1.89
CA SER A 177 1.72 -10.64 -1.96
C SER A 177 1.91 -11.32 -0.62
N THR A 178 2.21 -12.62 -0.64
CA THR A 178 2.66 -13.42 0.50
C THR A 178 4.13 -13.83 0.37
N GLY A 179 4.92 -13.02 -0.34
CA GLY A 179 6.34 -13.28 -0.63
C GLY A 179 6.63 -14.16 -1.86
N GLN A 180 5.59 -14.53 -2.63
CA GLN A 180 5.70 -15.35 -3.83
C GLN A 180 5.01 -14.67 -5.02
N GLY A 181 5.50 -13.47 -5.37
CA GLY A 181 4.92 -12.67 -6.44
C GLY A 181 3.69 -11.88 -6.00
N VAL A 182 3.11 -11.13 -6.94
CA VAL A 182 2.00 -10.20 -6.70
C VAL A 182 0.78 -10.65 -7.48
N ASN A 183 -0.40 -10.61 -6.85
CA ASN A 183 -1.65 -11.02 -7.48
C ASN A 183 -2.73 -9.96 -7.25
N GLY A 184 -3.54 -9.71 -8.27
CA GLY A 184 -4.63 -8.74 -8.29
C GLY A 184 -6.00 -9.41 -8.36
N PHE A 185 -6.87 -9.06 -7.42
CA PHE A 185 -8.22 -9.60 -7.33
C PHE A 185 -9.24 -8.48 -7.43
N MET A 186 -10.20 -8.59 -8.33
CA MET A 186 -11.26 -7.59 -8.50
C MET A 186 -12.51 -8.03 -7.73
N LEU A 187 -13.13 -7.10 -6.99
CA LEU A 187 -14.39 -7.35 -6.32
C LEU A 187 -15.52 -7.42 -7.35
N ASP A 188 -16.20 -8.56 -7.43
CA ASP A 188 -17.53 -8.66 -8.02
C ASP A 188 -18.57 -8.18 -7.00
N PRO A 189 -19.23 -7.02 -7.22
CA PRO A 189 -20.18 -6.48 -6.25
C PRO A 189 -21.49 -7.28 -6.16
N ALA A 190 -21.83 -8.09 -7.17
CA ALA A 190 -23.09 -8.83 -7.21
C ALA A 190 -23.07 -10.04 -6.28
N ILE A 191 -21.93 -10.73 -6.20
CA ILE A 191 -21.74 -11.90 -5.33
C ILE A 191 -20.88 -11.61 -4.11
N GLY A 192 -20.18 -10.47 -4.07
CA GLY A 192 -19.33 -10.07 -2.95
C GLY A 192 -18.04 -10.89 -2.84
N GLU A 193 -17.46 -11.30 -3.97
CA GLU A 193 -16.24 -12.10 -4.03
C GLU A 193 -15.11 -11.38 -4.77
N PHE A 194 -13.89 -11.56 -4.27
CA PHE A 194 -12.69 -11.08 -4.94
C PHE A 194 -12.19 -12.14 -5.92
N ILE A 195 -12.28 -11.86 -7.21
CA ILE A 195 -11.91 -12.79 -8.28
C ILE A 195 -10.53 -12.44 -8.81
N LEU A 196 -9.66 -13.43 -8.95
CA LEU A 196 -8.33 -13.25 -9.53
C LEU A 196 -8.44 -12.78 -10.99
N VAL A 197 -7.89 -11.60 -11.27
CA VAL A 197 -7.86 -11.01 -12.62
C VAL A 197 -6.43 -10.86 -13.15
N ASP A 198 -5.45 -10.68 -12.26
CA ASP A 198 -4.05 -10.56 -12.61
C ASP A 198 -3.19 -11.50 -11.75
N ARG A 199 -2.49 -12.43 -12.38
CA ARG A 199 -1.62 -13.42 -11.72
C ARG A 199 -0.15 -13.10 -11.96
N ASP A 200 0.67 -13.21 -10.90
CA ASP A 200 2.12 -12.95 -10.92
C ASP A 200 2.50 -11.65 -11.66
N VAL A 201 1.91 -10.54 -11.21
CA VAL A 201 2.11 -9.21 -11.78
C VAL A 201 3.60 -8.84 -11.77
N LYS A 202 4.09 -8.37 -12.93
CA LYS A 202 5.44 -7.81 -13.08
C LYS A 202 5.38 -6.37 -13.58
N ILE A 203 6.16 -5.51 -12.95
CA ILE A 203 6.33 -4.13 -13.40
C ILE A 203 7.27 -4.10 -14.62
N LYS A 204 7.04 -3.17 -15.54
CA LYS A 204 7.95 -2.96 -16.68
C LYS A 204 9.31 -2.48 -16.18
N THR A 205 10.39 -2.85 -16.88
CA THR A 205 11.75 -2.41 -16.53
C THR A 205 11.93 -0.89 -16.63
N ARG A 206 11.29 -0.26 -17.62
CA ARG A 206 11.22 1.20 -17.82
C ARG A 206 9.80 1.60 -18.23
N GLY A 207 9.29 2.69 -17.66
CA GLY A 207 8.02 3.29 -18.03
C GLY A 207 8.15 4.57 -18.85
N LYS A 208 7.04 5.30 -18.93
CA LYS A 208 6.94 6.60 -19.63
C LYS A 208 6.16 7.63 -18.80
N ILE A 209 6.05 7.40 -17.49
CA ILE A 209 5.26 8.22 -16.56
C ILE A 209 6.12 8.55 -15.36
N TYR A 210 6.13 9.82 -14.95
CA TYR A 210 6.58 10.21 -13.62
C TYR A 210 5.40 10.74 -12.82
N SER A 211 5.42 10.49 -11.51
CA SER A 211 4.34 10.85 -10.60
C SER A 211 4.88 11.48 -9.34
N LEU A 212 4.77 12.81 -9.24
CA LEU A 212 5.01 13.57 -8.01
C LEU A 212 4.21 14.87 -7.98
N ASN A 213 4.06 15.45 -6.79
CA ASN A 213 3.47 16.77 -6.63
C ASN A 213 4.48 17.88 -6.97
N GLU A 214 4.45 18.36 -8.20
CA GLU A 214 5.30 19.48 -8.65
C GLU A 214 5.02 20.82 -7.95
N GLY A 215 3.94 20.93 -7.18
CA GLY A 215 3.70 22.09 -6.32
C GLY A 215 4.79 22.30 -5.25
N TYR A 216 5.61 21.28 -4.98
CA TYR A 216 6.79 21.39 -4.12
C TYR A 216 8.08 21.78 -4.85
N ALA A 217 8.01 22.20 -6.13
CA ALA A 217 9.19 22.49 -6.95
C ALA A 217 10.21 23.43 -6.29
N MET A 218 9.76 24.44 -5.55
CA MET A 218 10.63 25.37 -4.83
C MET A 218 11.47 24.71 -3.72
N HIS A 219 11.03 23.59 -3.18
CA HIS A 219 11.62 22.91 -2.02
C HIS A 219 12.32 21.59 -2.37
N PHE A 220 12.36 21.22 -3.66
CA PHE A 220 13.00 19.99 -4.09
C PHE A 220 14.51 20.07 -4.01
N ASP A 221 15.13 18.99 -3.55
CA ASP A 221 16.57 18.80 -3.65
C ASP A 221 17.03 18.84 -5.13
N PRO A 222 18.28 19.25 -5.40
CA PRO A 222 18.80 19.36 -6.77
C PRO A 222 18.66 18.08 -7.60
N ALA A 223 18.79 16.90 -6.98
CA ALA A 223 18.63 15.61 -7.64
C ALA A 223 17.22 15.40 -8.22
N VAL A 224 16.18 15.80 -7.48
CA VAL A 224 14.78 15.70 -7.94
C VAL A 224 14.56 16.68 -9.09
N THR A 225 15.02 17.92 -8.93
CA THR A 225 14.89 18.96 -9.96
C THR A 225 15.57 18.55 -11.27
N GLU A 226 16.80 18.04 -11.21
CA GLU A 226 17.53 17.59 -12.41
C GLU A 226 16.86 16.37 -13.07
N TYR A 227 16.40 15.39 -12.28
CA TYR A 227 15.68 14.24 -12.80
C TYR A 227 14.40 14.67 -13.54
N LEU A 228 13.58 15.54 -12.95
CA LEU A 228 12.35 16.04 -13.58
C LEU A 228 12.65 16.83 -14.86
N GLN A 229 13.70 17.66 -14.85
CA GLN A 229 14.09 18.40 -16.04
C GLN A 229 14.44 17.46 -17.19
N LYS A 230 15.15 16.37 -16.91
CA LYS A 230 15.44 15.34 -17.92
C LYS A 230 14.18 14.61 -18.40
N LYS A 231 13.22 14.32 -17.52
CA LYS A 231 11.95 13.67 -17.92
C LYS A 231 11.09 14.56 -18.81
N LYS A 232 11.13 15.89 -18.63
CA LYS A 232 10.38 16.88 -19.43
C LYS A 232 11.09 17.28 -20.72
N PHE A 233 12.41 17.40 -20.69
CA PHE A 233 13.24 17.88 -21.80
C PHE A 233 14.37 16.88 -22.11
N PRO A 234 14.04 15.66 -22.56
CA PRO A 234 15.03 14.65 -22.93
C PRO A 234 15.95 15.16 -24.04
N GLN A 235 17.27 14.95 -23.86
CA GLN A 235 18.31 15.40 -24.79
C GLN A 235 18.76 14.31 -25.77
N ASP A 236 18.27 13.08 -25.61
CA ASP A 236 18.60 11.91 -26.43
C ASP A 236 17.61 11.70 -27.61
N GLY A 237 16.72 12.66 -27.84
CA GLY A 237 15.68 12.60 -28.87
C GLY A 237 14.48 11.71 -28.52
N SER A 238 14.43 11.13 -27.31
CA SER A 238 13.23 10.41 -26.84
C SER A 238 12.06 11.36 -26.57
N ALA A 239 10.85 10.80 -26.50
CA ALA A 239 9.67 11.58 -26.12
C ALA A 239 9.70 11.89 -24.60
N PRO A 240 9.25 13.09 -24.19
CA PRO A 240 9.06 13.41 -22.78
C PRO A 240 8.13 12.42 -22.07
N TYR A 241 8.35 12.22 -20.77
CA TYR A 241 7.46 11.40 -19.96
C TYR A 241 6.14 12.13 -19.72
N GLY A 242 5.04 11.39 -19.65
CA GLY A 242 3.76 11.92 -19.20
C GLY A 242 3.77 12.15 -17.68
N ALA A 243 3.33 13.32 -17.23
CA ALA A 243 3.08 13.57 -15.82
C ALA A 243 1.72 13.00 -15.41
N ARG A 244 1.66 12.27 -14.29
CA ARG A 244 0.40 11.86 -13.65
C ARG A 244 0.57 11.97 -12.16
N TYR A 245 -0.36 12.63 -11.47
CA TYR A 245 -0.36 12.68 -10.01
C TYR A 245 -1.81 12.76 -9.54
N VAL A 246 -2.32 11.65 -9.01
CA VAL A 246 -3.70 11.54 -8.50
C VAL A 246 -3.78 12.17 -7.11
N GLY A 247 -2.72 12.05 -6.32
CA GLY A 247 -2.67 12.59 -4.96
C GLY A 247 -3.16 11.62 -3.88
N SER A 248 -3.44 10.37 -4.25
CA SER A 248 -3.63 9.24 -3.33
C SER A 248 -2.56 8.20 -3.64
N MET A 249 -1.78 7.78 -2.64
CA MET A 249 -0.60 6.94 -2.85
C MET A 249 -0.98 5.63 -3.55
N VAL A 250 -2.02 4.96 -3.07
CA VAL A 250 -2.55 3.70 -3.60
C VAL A 250 -2.87 3.78 -5.09
N SER A 251 -3.45 4.90 -5.54
CA SER A 251 -3.85 5.12 -6.93
C SER A 251 -2.64 5.36 -7.84
N ASP A 252 -1.69 6.17 -7.37
CA ASP A 252 -0.46 6.46 -8.11
C ASP A 252 0.46 5.24 -8.19
N VAL A 253 0.58 4.48 -7.10
CA VAL A 253 1.36 3.24 -7.05
C VAL A 253 0.72 2.14 -7.88
N HIS A 254 -0.60 1.94 -7.80
CA HIS A 254 -1.27 0.91 -8.60
C HIS A 254 -1.05 1.16 -10.11
N ARG A 255 -1.17 2.41 -10.55
CA ARG A 255 -0.82 2.79 -11.92
C ARG A 255 0.66 2.54 -12.24
N THR A 256 1.55 2.82 -11.31
CA THR A 256 2.99 2.58 -11.47
C THR A 256 3.29 1.09 -11.65
N ILE A 257 2.65 0.21 -10.87
CA ILE A 257 2.75 -1.24 -10.99
C ILE A 257 2.21 -1.70 -12.36
N ALA A 258 1.02 -1.24 -12.75
CA ALA A 258 0.36 -1.70 -13.97
C ALA A 258 1.02 -1.18 -15.26
N TYR A 259 1.43 0.09 -15.29
CA TYR A 259 1.90 0.75 -16.51
C TYR A 259 3.41 0.95 -16.58
N GLY A 260 4.12 0.77 -15.46
CA GLY A 260 5.51 1.16 -15.30
C GLY A 260 5.68 2.66 -15.12
N GLY A 261 6.91 3.07 -14.82
CA GLY A 261 7.28 4.46 -14.54
C GLY A 261 7.75 4.62 -13.11
N ILE A 262 7.65 5.84 -12.58
CA ILE A 262 8.16 6.16 -11.24
C ILE A 262 7.16 7.00 -10.44
N PHE A 263 6.94 6.61 -9.19
CA PHE A 263 6.27 7.41 -8.17
C PHE A 263 7.32 7.97 -7.21
N MET A 264 7.21 9.26 -6.88
CA MET A 264 8.15 9.95 -6.02
C MET A 264 7.42 10.80 -4.97
N TYR A 265 7.77 10.56 -3.72
CA TYR A 265 7.50 11.42 -2.57
C TYR A 265 8.81 11.65 -1.82
N PRO A 266 9.74 12.44 -2.40
CA PRO A 266 11.06 12.64 -1.82
C PRO A 266 11.00 13.48 -0.53
N ALA A 267 12.13 13.58 0.16
CA ALA A 267 12.33 14.64 1.14
C ALA A 267 12.18 16.01 0.47
N ASN A 268 11.87 17.03 1.27
CA ASN A 268 11.99 18.42 0.88
C ASN A 268 12.33 19.26 2.11
N GLU A 269 12.65 20.54 1.92
CA GLU A 269 13.04 21.45 3.01
C GLU A 269 12.03 21.50 4.18
N LYS A 270 10.73 21.39 3.88
CA LYS A 270 9.65 21.42 4.89
C LYS A 270 9.38 20.05 5.53
N SER A 271 9.84 18.98 4.91
CA SER A 271 9.60 17.60 5.32
C SER A 271 10.85 16.77 5.02
N PRO A 272 11.93 16.96 5.80
CA PRO A 272 13.23 16.35 5.53
C PRO A 272 13.21 14.81 5.65
N LYS A 273 12.23 14.27 6.39
CA LYS A 273 11.96 12.83 6.47
C LYS A 273 10.84 12.36 5.53
N GLY A 274 10.47 13.16 4.52
CA GLY A 274 9.29 12.88 3.67
C GLY A 274 7.97 13.05 4.42
N LYS A 275 6.87 12.67 3.77
CA LYS A 275 5.50 12.72 4.35
C LYS A 275 4.95 11.34 4.70
N LEU A 276 5.22 10.33 3.87
CA LEU A 276 4.64 9.00 3.97
C LEU A 276 5.28 8.21 5.14
N ARG A 277 4.49 7.39 5.81
CA ARG A 277 4.86 6.64 7.02
C ARG A 277 5.39 5.26 6.65
N LEU A 278 6.42 4.85 7.38
CA LEU A 278 7.21 3.68 7.05
C LEU A 278 6.40 2.38 7.16
N LEU A 279 5.72 2.17 8.30
CA LEU A 279 5.16 0.86 8.65
C LEU A 279 3.93 0.47 7.84
N TYR A 280 3.08 1.43 7.49
CA TYR A 280 1.75 1.18 6.93
C TYR A 280 1.49 1.84 5.57
N GLU A 281 2.43 2.66 5.06
CA GLU A 281 2.39 3.16 3.67
C GLU A 281 3.61 2.63 2.89
N CYS A 282 4.83 2.99 3.29
CA CYS A 282 6.04 2.73 2.49
C CYS A 282 6.45 1.25 2.44
N ASN A 283 6.54 0.56 3.58
CA ASN A 283 6.93 -0.86 3.65
C ASN A 283 6.00 -1.79 2.85
N PRO A 284 4.66 -1.76 3.03
CA PRO A 284 3.77 -2.65 2.29
C PRO A 284 3.86 -2.42 0.78
N ILE A 285 3.96 -1.16 0.34
CA ILE A 285 4.10 -0.85 -1.09
C ILE A 285 5.48 -1.26 -1.63
N ALA A 286 6.56 -1.00 -0.89
CA ALA A 286 7.89 -1.44 -1.27
C ALA A 286 7.96 -2.97 -1.42
N PHE A 287 7.33 -3.71 -0.50
CA PHE A 287 7.26 -5.17 -0.56
C PHE A 287 6.58 -5.66 -1.83
N LEU A 288 5.42 -5.09 -2.17
CA LEU A 288 4.70 -5.42 -3.41
C LEU A 288 5.53 -5.09 -4.65
N VAL A 289 6.14 -3.92 -4.70
CA VAL A 289 6.90 -3.49 -5.90
C VAL A 289 8.15 -4.34 -6.08
N GLU A 290 8.90 -4.66 -5.03
CA GLU A 290 10.05 -5.57 -5.15
C GLU A 290 9.62 -6.99 -5.59
N GLN A 291 8.49 -7.50 -5.08
CA GLN A 291 7.91 -8.78 -5.52
C GLN A 291 7.46 -8.76 -6.99
N ALA A 292 7.09 -7.59 -7.51
CA ALA A 292 6.78 -7.36 -8.92
C ALA A 292 8.02 -7.09 -9.80
N GLY A 293 9.24 -7.10 -9.23
CA GLY A 293 10.50 -6.85 -9.95
C GLY A 293 10.89 -5.38 -10.09
N GLY A 294 10.27 -4.49 -9.32
CA GLY A 294 10.62 -3.07 -9.25
C GLY A 294 11.60 -2.74 -8.14
N VAL A 295 11.82 -1.45 -7.92
CA VAL A 295 12.74 -0.92 -6.88
C VAL A 295 12.01 0.09 -6.02
N ALA A 296 12.24 0.04 -4.71
CA ALA A 296 11.76 1.02 -3.72
C ALA A 296 12.92 1.54 -2.87
N THR A 297 13.12 2.85 -2.82
CA THR A 297 14.26 3.50 -2.15
C THR A 297 13.86 4.78 -1.44
N THR A 298 14.60 5.13 -0.38
CA THR A 298 14.56 6.45 0.25
C THR A 298 15.41 7.49 -0.51
N GLY A 299 16.07 7.07 -1.59
CA GLY A 299 17.15 7.82 -2.26
C GLY A 299 18.54 7.43 -1.75
N THR A 300 18.65 7.00 -0.49
CA THR A 300 19.94 6.65 0.15
C THR A 300 20.06 5.18 0.52
N GLN A 301 18.94 4.50 0.77
CA GLN A 301 18.89 3.07 1.08
C GLN A 301 17.60 2.44 0.54
N ARG A 302 17.49 1.12 0.59
CA ARG A 302 16.25 0.40 0.25
C ARG A 302 15.23 0.61 1.36
N VAL A 303 13.96 0.78 0.98
CA VAL A 303 12.88 1.06 1.95
C VAL A 303 12.71 -0.11 2.92
N LEU A 304 12.72 -1.34 2.42
CA LEU A 304 12.54 -2.55 3.24
C LEU A 304 13.68 -2.81 4.24
N ASP A 305 14.79 -2.08 4.11
CA ASP A 305 15.99 -2.24 4.93
C ASP A 305 16.05 -1.20 6.07
N VAL A 306 15.14 -0.22 6.05
CA VAL A 306 15.04 0.79 7.10
C VAL A 306 14.56 0.11 8.38
N GLN A 307 15.37 0.20 9.43
CA GLN A 307 14.97 -0.18 10.78
C GLN A 307 14.07 0.93 11.37
N PRO A 308 12.79 0.65 11.71
CA PRO A 308 11.93 1.65 12.31
C PRO A 308 12.39 2.02 13.72
N GLU A 309 12.37 3.31 14.03
CA GLU A 309 12.64 3.89 15.36
C GLU A 309 11.34 4.28 16.09
N GLY A 310 10.21 4.31 15.38
CA GLY A 310 8.89 4.60 15.96
C GLY A 310 7.74 4.21 15.02
N LEU A 311 6.55 4.03 15.59
CA LEU A 311 5.37 3.52 14.88
C LEU A 311 4.97 4.40 13.69
N HIS A 312 5.03 5.72 13.87
CA HIS A 312 4.60 6.72 12.88
C HIS A 312 5.78 7.41 12.17
N GLN A 313 6.94 6.76 12.12
CA GLN A 313 8.13 7.30 11.45
C GLN A 313 7.84 7.56 9.97
N ARG A 314 8.21 8.75 9.49
CA ARG A 314 8.17 9.11 8.07
C ARG A 314 9.48 8.77 7.37
N VAL A 315 9.40 8.44 6.08
CA VAL A 315 10.56 8.29 5.20
C VAL A 315 10.31 8.92 3.82
N PRO A 316 11.36 9.45 3.16
CA PRO A 316 11.31 9.70 1.72
C PRO A 316 11.01 8.39 0.98
N PHE A 317 10.26 8.48 -0.11
CA PHE A 317 9.80 7.28 -0.81
C PHE A 317 9.82 7.47 -2.32
N VAL A 318 10.63 6.68 -3.02
CA VAL A 318 10.69 6.62 -4.48
C VAL A 318 10.58 5.18 -4.91
N VAL A 319 9.63 4.88 -5.79
CA VAL A 319 9.29 3.50 -6.17
C VAL A 319 8.86 3.39 -7.62
N GLY A 320 9.15 2.25 -8.25
CA GLY A 320 8.62 1.93 -9.58
C GLY A 320 9.53 1.05 -10.41
N SER A 321 9.50 1.29 -11.72
CA SER A 321 10.29 0.60 -12.73
C SER A 321 11.79 0.70 -12.41
N PRO A 322 12.53 -0.43 -12.44
CA PRO A 322 13.92 -0.48 -11.99
C PRO A 322 14.82 0.51 -12.74
N ASP A 323 14.67 0.66 -14.06
CA ASP A 323 15.53 1.56 -14.84
C ASP A 323 15.26 3.03 -14.53
N ASP A 324 14.00 3.40 -14.25
CA ASP A 324 13.63 4.77 -13.89
C ASP A 324 14.13 5.13 -12.49
N VAL A 325 13.96 4.23 -11.52
CA VAL A 325 14.42 4.43 -10.14
C VAL A 325 15.96 4.44 -10.08
N ASN A 326 16.63 3.53 -10.79
CA ASN A 326 18.09 3.51 -10.84
C ASN A 326 18.65 4.75 -11.53
N GLU A 327 17.99 5.25 -12.57
CA GLU A 327 18.34 6.52 -13.19
C GLU A 327 18.19 7.67 -12.18
N TYR A 328 17.08 7.77 -11.44
CA TYR A 328 16.92 8.76 -10.37
C TYR A 328 18.05 8.68 -9.33
N LEU A 329 18.43 7.47 -8.90
CA LEU A 329 19.53 7.27 -7.95
C LEU A 329 20.89 7.74 -8.47
N THR A 330 21.12 7.79 -9.79
CA THR A 330 22.35 8.40 -10.34
C THR A 330 22.43 9.90 -10.05
N PHE A 331 21.30 10.60 -10.09
CA PHE A 331 21.23 12.02 -9.72
C PHE A 331 21.40 12.20 -8.21
N VAL A 332 20.80 11.33 -7.40
CA VAL A 332 20.99 11.39 -5.94
C VAL A 332 22.47 11.26 -5.58
N ARG A 333 23.17 10.25 -6.13
CA ARG A 333 24.62 10.07 -5.89
C ARG A 333 25.49 11.23 -6.40
N LYS A 334 25.06 11.92 -7.47
CA LYS A 334 25.79 13.07 -8.02
C LYS A 334 25.73 14.29 -7.09
N HIS A 335 24.66 14.44 -6.32
CA HIS A 335 24.39 15.60 -5.45
C HIS A 335 24.63 15.31 -3.96
N GLN A 336 25.21 14.16 -3.63
CA GLN A 336 25.73 13.81 -2.29
C GLN A 336 27.20 14.17 -2.18
#